data_AF-A0A660MXU9-F1
#
_entry.id   AF-A0A660MXU9-F1
#
_cell.length_a   1.000
_cell.length_b   1.000
_cell.length_c   1.000
_cell.angle_alpha   90.00
_cell.angle_beta   90.00
_cell.angle_gamma   90.00
#
_symmetry.space_group_name_H-M   'P 1'
#
loop_
_entity.id
_entity.type
_entity.pdbx_description
1 polymer ?
#
loop_
_entity_poly.entity_id
_entity_poly.type
_entity_poly.pdbx_seq_one_letter_code
_entity_poly.pdbx_strand_id
1 'polypeptide(L)'
;MKNKTTAGLLAIFLGGLGVHKFYLGESGQGFIYLIFCWTFIPAIFGLFEGISYFSHDQERWDNKYNDGKDVTGRDYYDQLLKFEQLREKGLIDQKEYERKVAELKEKIEKSENRKKQELQEIERIKEKNRKLNKILKRILFWVLGIILVRMAFVFLLIFLLGDSKDHKKSESVMNSSIGTTGNLFGENGGNVAGL
;
A
#
# COMPACT_ATOMS: atom_id res chain seq x y z
N MET A 1 5.74 -11.43 -23.01
CA MET A 1 6.34 -12.17 -21.87
C MET A 1 7.04 -11.17 -20.97
N LYS A 2 6.81 -11.26 -19.66
CA LYS A 2 7.44 -10.44 -18.61
C LYS A 2 8.82 -11.00 -18.31
N ASN A 3 9.81 -10.13 -18.20
CA ASN A 3 11.20 -10.51 -17.97
C ASN A 3 11.57 -10.37 -16.48
N LYS A 4 12.16 -11.42 -15.90
CA LYS A 4 12.57 -11.46 -14.49
C LYS A 4 13.61 -10.42 -14.14
N THR A 5 14.55 -10.18 -15.05
CA THR A 5 15.63 -9.21 -14.86
C THR A 5 15.06 -7.80 -14.78
N THR A 6 14.15 -7.45 -15.71
CA THR A 6 13.46 -6.16 -15.70
C THR A 6 12.63 -5.97 -14.43
N ALA A 7 11.91 -7.00 -13.98
CA ALA A 7 11.15 -6.94 -12.73
C ALA A 7 12.05 -6.76 -11.50
N GLY A 8 13.20 -7.43 -11.45
CA GLY A 8 14.19 -7.28 -10.38
C GLY A 8 14.82 -5.88 -10.34
N LEU A 9 15.20 -5.33 -11.49
CA LEU A 9 15.70 -3.95 -11.58
C LEU A 9 14.64 -2.93 -11.14
N LEU A 10 13.40 -3.08 -11.61
CA LEU A 10 12.29 -2.22 -11.20
C LEU A 10 12.05 -2.30 -9.69
N ALA A 11 12.22 -3.47 -9.08
CA ALA A 11 12.03 -3.66 -7.65
C ALA A 11 13.14 -3.02 -6.81
N ILE A 12 14.39 -3.02 -7.30
CA ILE A 12 15.52 -2.39 -6.60
C ILE A 12 15.46 -0.86 -6.71
N PHE A 13 15.27 -0.31 -7.92
CA PHE A 13 15.32 1.13 -8.14
C PHE A 13 14.00 1.84 -7.82
N LEU A 14 12.88 1.18 -8.09
CA LEU A 14 11.52 1.73 -8.00
C LEU A 14 10.64 0.95 -6.99
N GLY A 15 11.25 0.13 -6.13
CA GLY A 15 10.56 -0.68 -5.12
C GLY A 15 9.76 0.14 -4.12
N GLY A 16 10.27 1.32 -3.74
CA GLY A 16 9.56 2.23 -2.83
C GLY A 16 8.23 2.75 -3.37
N LEU A 17 8.06 2.78 -4.69
CA LEU A 17 6.82 3.16 -5.37
C LEU A 17 5.97 1.94 -5.77
N GLY A 18 6.54 0.72 -5.72
CA GLY A 18 5.85 -0.51 -6.10
C GLY A 18 5.69 -0.74 -7.61
N VAL A 19 6.47 -0.05 -8.46
CA VAL A 19 6.30 -0.11 -9.94
C VAL A 19 6.53 -1.52 -10.49
N HIS A 20 7.41 -2.30 -9.87
CA HIS A 20 7.64 -3.70 -10.24
C HIS A 20 6.40 -4.57 -10.11
N LYS A 21 5.48 -4.27 -9.18
CA LYS A 21 4.21 -5.01 -9.03
C LYS A 21 3.25 -4.70 -10.18
N PHE A 22 3.22 -3.45 -10.64
CA PHE A 22 2.44 -3.07 -11.83
C PHE A 22 2.98 -3.74 -13.09
N TYR A 23 4.31 -3.85 -13.24
CA TYR A 23 4.94 -4.60 -14.33
C TYR A 23 4.51 -6.08 -14.37
N LEU A 24 4.34 -6.70 -13.20
CA LEU A 24 3.91 -8.11 -13.10
C LEU A 24 2.41 -8.32 -13.29
N GLY A 25 1.60 -7.25 -13.30
CA GLY A 25 0.13 -7.31 -13.36
C GLY A 25 -0.54 -7.46 -11.99
N GLU A 26 0.21 -7.31 -10.89
CA GLU A 26 -0.28 -7.40 -9.52
C GLU A 26 -0.71 -6.00 -9.00
N SER A 27 -1.59 -5.32 -9.75
CA SER A 27 -1.96 -3.91 -9.51
C SER A 27 -2.49 -3.61 -8.11
N GLY A 28 -3.14 -4.57 -7.46
CA GLY A 28 -3.61 -4.43 -6.08
C GLY A 28 -2.47 -4.26 -5.08
N GLN A 29 -1.38 -5.01 -5.22
CA GLN A 29 -0.19 -4.88 -4.36
C GLN A 29 0.58 -3.59 -4.67
N GLY A 30 0.66 -3.21 -5.95
CA GLY A 30 1.27 -1.93 -6.35
C GLY A 30 0.60 -0.72 -5.68
N PHE A 31 -0.73 -0.72 -5.55
CA PHE A 31 -1.44 0.38 -4.89
C PHE A 31 -1.15 0.47 -3.39
N ILE A 32 -0.97 -0.68 -2.72
CA ILE A 32 -0.56 -0.72 -1.30
C ILE A 32 0.83 -0.09 -1.15
N TYR A 33 1.78 -0.47 -2.01
CA TYR A 33 3.12 0.11 -2.00
C TYR A 33 3.10 1.63 -2.24
N LEU A 34 2.24 2.10 -3.14
CA LEU A 34 2.10 3.52 -3.44
C LEU A 34 1.53 4.33 -2.26
N ILE A 35 0.54 3.81 -1.52
CA ILE A 35 -0.02 4.48 -0.34
C ILE A 35 1.01 4.56 0.80
N PHE A 36 1.85 3.53 0.94
CA PHE A 36 2.87 3.46 2.00
C PHE A 36 4.22 4.03 1.58
N CYS A 37 4.37 4.62 0.38
CA CYS A 37 5.67 5.08 -0.12
C CYS A 37 6.36 6.10 0.81
N TRP A 38 5.57 6.88 1.56
CA TRP A 38 6.06 7.86 2.52
C TRP A 38 6.63 7.27 3.83
N THR A 39 6.37 5.99 4.12
CA THR A 39 6.91 5.33 5.32
C THR A 39 8.29 4.71 5.09
N PHE A 40 8.82 4.75 3.86
CA PHE A 40 10.04 4.08 3.41
C PHE A 40 10.07 2.54 3.58
N ILE A 41 9.11 1.95 4.28
CA ILE A 41 8.93 0.50 4.45
C ILE A 41 8.84 -0.22 3.08
N PRO A 42 8.08 0.28 2.08
CA PRO A 42 7.99 -0.38 0.77
C PRO A 42 9.33 -0.46 0.03
N ALA A 43 10.26 0.47 0.28
CA ALA A 43 11.57 0.45 -0.37
C ALA A 43 12.42 -0.74 0.09
N ILE A 44 12.37 -1.07 1.38
CA ILE A 44 13.10 -2.21 1.96
C ILE A 44 12.51 -3.53 1.43
N PHE A 45 11.17 -3.64 1.43
CA PHE A 45 10.50 -4.84 0.89
C PHE A 45 10.75 -5.02 -0.61
N GLY A 46 10.73 -3.94 -1.40
CA GLY A 46 11.06 -3.98 -2.83
C GLY A 46 12.48 -4.46 -3.10
N LEU A 47 13.44 -4.11 -2.25
CA LEU A 47 14.82 -4.59 -2.36
C LEU A 47 14.93 -6.10 -2.13
N PHE A 48 14.26 -6.63 -1.09
CA PHE A 48 14.18 -8.09 -0.86
C PHE A 48 13.49 -8.83 -2.00
N GLU A 49 12.38 -8.28 -2.50
CA GLU A 49 11.65 -8.86 -3.65
C GLU A 49 12.52 -8.85 -4.92
N GLY A 50 13.26 -7.77 -5.17
CA GLY A 50 14.16 -7.66 -6.31
C GLY A 50 15.25 -8.74 -6.32
N ILE A 51 15.90 -8.96 -5.17
CA ILE A 51 16.90 -10.03 -5.00
C ILE A 51 16.25 -11.40 -5.20
N SER A 52 15.06 -11.61 -4.61
CA SER A 52 14.31 -12.86 -4.77
C SER A 52 13.96 -13.17 -6.22
N TYR A 53 13.61 -12.16 -7.03
CA TYR A 53 13.31 -12.34 -8.45
C TYR A 53 14.53 -12.76 -9.27
N PHE A 54 15.72 -12.27 -8.94
CA PHE A 54 16.96 -12.74 -9.58
C PHE A 54 17.26 -14.21 -9.26
N SER A 55 16.91 -14.67 -8.06
CA SER A 55 17.10 -16.05 -7.63
C SER A 55 16.05 -17.04 -8.16
N HIS A 56 15.05 -16.61 -8.93
CA HIS A 56 14.07 -17.52 -9.54
C HIS A 56 14.62 -18.19 -10.81
N ASP A 57 14.40 -19.50 -10.90
CA ASP A 57 14.60 -20.27 -12.12
C ASP A 57 13.68 -19.80 -13.25
N GLN A 58 14.17 -19.86 -14.49
CA GLN A 58 13.45 -19.38 -15.66
C GLN A 58 12.13 -20.12 -15.87
N GLU A 59 12.13 -21.44 -15.73
CA GLU A 59 10.92 -22.27 -15.84
C GLU A 59 9.87 -21.88 -14.79
N ARG A 60 10.30 -21.67 -13.55
CA ARG A 60 9.41 -21.25 -12.45
C ARG A 60 8.84 -19.86 -12.67
N TRP A 61 9.64 -18.95 -13.22
CA TRP A 61 9.22 -17.61 -13.60
C TRP A 61 8.17 -17.64 -14.70
N ASP A 62 8.47 -18.39 -15.77
CA ASP A 62 7.59 -18.46 -16.92
C ASP A 62 6.26 -19.11 -16.54
N ASN A 63 6.26 -20.21 -15.80
CA ASN A 63 5.06 -20.84 -15.24
C ASN A 63 4.20 -19.88 -14.40
N LYS A 64 4.83 -18.98 -13.61
CA LYS A 64 4.10 -18.08 -12.70
C LYS A 64 3.59 -16.81 -13.38
N TYR A 65 4.36 -16.24 -14.31
CA TYR A 65 4.11 -14.89 -14.83
C TYR A 65 3.77 -14.84 -16.33
N ASN A 66 4.12 -15.89 -17.10
CA ASN A 66 4.04 -15.91 -18.57
C ASN A 66 3.24 -17.06 -19.17
N ASP A 67 3.11 -18.19 -18.47
CA ASP A 67 2.69 -19.46 -19.05
C ASP A 67 1.21 -19.50 -19.36
N GLY A 68 0.40 -18.65 -18.72
CA GLY A 68 -1.00 -18.46 -19.11
C GLY A 68 -1.78 -19.77 -19.27
N LYS A 69 -1.31 -20.88 -18.66
CA LYS A 69 -1.89 -22.21 -18.76
C LYS A 69 -3.25 -22.12 -18.12
N ASP A 70 -4.19 -21.80 -18.98
CA ASP A 70 -5.58 -21.82 -18.71
C ASP A 70 -5.92 -23.30 -18.60
N VAL A 71 -6.15 -23.76 -17.37
CA VAL A 71 -6.87 -25.01 -17.11
C VAL A 71 -8.33 -24.76 -17.53
N THR A 72 -8.54 -24.45 -18.80
CA THR A 72 -9.81 -24.33 -19.48
C THR A 72 -10.07 -25.65 -20.19
N GLY A 73 -11.33 -25.88 -20.56
CA GLY A 73 -11.74 -27.14 -21.20
C GLY A 73 -10.96 -27.50 -22.48
N ARG A 74 -10.15 -26.60 -23.05
CA ARG A 74 -9.31 -26.89 -24.22
C ARG A 74 -8.30 -28.01 -23.97
N ASP A 75 -7.58 -27.99 -22.84
CA ASP A 75 -6.63 -29.05 -22.47
C ASP A 75 -7.33 -30.41 -22.29
N TYR A 76 -8.57 -30.42 -21.82
CA TYR A 76 -9.38 -31.65 -21.73
C TYR A 76 -9.68 -32.25 -23.10
N TYR A 77 -10.15 -31.44 -24.06
CA TYR A 77 -10.44 -31.91 -25.41
C TYR A 77 -9.16 -32.37 -26.15
N ASP A 78 -8.05 -31.66 -25.98
CA ASP A 78 -6.75 -32.03 -26.57
C ASP A 78 -6.26 -33.39 -26.04
N GLN A 79 -6.39 -33.63 -24.72
CA GLN A 79 -6.06 -34.93 -24.13
C GLN A 79 -7.01 -36.03 -24.58
N LEU A 80 -8.31 -35.74 -24.71
CA LEU A 80 -9.31 -36.69 -25.20
C LEU A 80 -9.01 -37.11 -26.66
N LEU A 81 -8.70 -36.13 -27.51
CA LEU A 81 -8.35 -36.33 -28.92
C LEU A 81 -7.08 -37.18 -29.05
N LYS A 82 -6.09 -36.95 -28.19
CA LYS A 82 -4.87 -37.76 -28.14
C LYS A 82 -5.18 -39.23 -27.80
N PHE A 83 -6.07 -39.49 -26.85
CA PHE A 83 -6.48 -40.86 -26.52
C PHE A 83 -7.26 -41.51 -27.66
N GLU A 84 -8.13 -40.76 -28.34
CA GLU A 84 -8.87 -41.25 -29.50
C GLU A 84 -7.94 -41.65 -30.65
N GLN A 85 -6.93 -40.82 -30.96
CA GLN A 85 -5.90 -41.13 -31.96
C GLN A 85 -5.07 -42.36 -31.60
N LEU A 86 -4.73 -42.56 -30.32
CA LEU A 86 -3.98 -43.75 -29.89
C LEU A 86 -4.81 -45.03 -30.07
N ARG A 87 -6.13 -44.95 -29.83
CA ARG A 87 -7.05 -46.06 -30.05
C ARG A 87 -7.19 -46.36 -31.54
N GLU A 88 -7.37 -45.35 -32.38
CA GLU A 88 -7.50 -45.50 -33.83
C GLU A 88 -6.25 -46.13 -34.46
N LYS A 89 -5.06 -45.77 -33.95
CA LYS A 89 -3.78 -46.38 -34.34
C LYS A 89 -3.55 -47.79 -33.79
N GLY A 90 -4.48 -48.34 -33.00
CA GLY A 90 -4.35 -49.66 -32.39
C GLY A 90 -3.29 -49.75 -31.28
N LEU A 91 -2.81 -48.62 -30.76
CA LEU A 91 -1.79 -48.57 -29.70
C LEU A 91 -2.37 -48.82 -28.31
N ILE A 92 -3.66 -48.50 -28.11
CA ILE A 92 -4.39 -48.77 -26.87
C ILE A 92 -5.68 -49.51 -27.18
N ASP A 93 -6.09 -50.38 -26.26
CA ASP A 93 -7.38 -51.07 -26.36
C ASP A 93 -8.55 -50.18 -25.91
N GLN A 94 -9.77 -50.58 -26.25
CA GLN A 94 -10.98 -49.85 -25.91
C GLN A 94 -11.20 -49.72 -24.39
N LYS A 95 -10.82 -50.74 -23.61
CA LYS A 95 -10.97 -50.77 -22.15
C LYS A 95 -9.98 -49.83 -21.45
N GLU A 96 -8.79 -49.66 -22.02
CA GLU A 96 -7.77 -48.72 -21.58
C GLU A 96 -8.15 -47.29 -21.95
N TYR A 97 -8.68 -47.07 -23.16
CA TYR A 97 -9.26 -45.79 -23.56
C TYR A 97 -10.36 -45.34 -22.58
N GLU A 98 -11.32 -46.22 -22.28
CA GLU A 98 -12.41 -45.93 -21.35
C GLU A 98 -11.91 -45.60 -19.94
N ARG A 99 -10.89 -46.34 -19.45
CA ARG A 99 -10.25 -46.03 -18.16
C ARG A 99 -9.60 -44.64 -18.15
N LYS A 100 -8.85 -44.28 -19.19
CA LYS A 100 -8.18 -42.96 -19.28
C LYS A 100 -9.19 -41.81 -19.37
N VAL A 101 -10.29 -42.00 -20.10
CA VAL A 101 -11.37 -41.01 -20.19
C VAL A 101 -12.09 -40.86 -18.84
N ALA A 102 -12.38 -41.96 -18.15
CA ALA A 102 -13.01 -41.93 -16.83
C ALA A 102 -12.12 -41.24 -15.79
N GLU A 103 -10.82 -41.57 -15.78
CA GLU A 103 -9.84 -40.93 -14.89
C GLU A 103 -9.73 -39.41 -15.15
N LEU A 104 -9.72 -38.99 -16.42
CA LEU A 104 -9.65 -37.58 -16.78
C LEU A 104 -10.90 -36.82 -16.34
N LYS A 105 -12.10 -37.41 -16.49
CA LYS A 105 -13.35 -36.85 -15.99
C LYS A 105 -13.37 -36.72 -14.47
N GLU A 106 -12.92 -37.74 -13.75
CA GLU A 106 -12.83 -37.72 -12.29
C GLU A 106 -11.88 -36.60 -11.81
N LYS A 107 -10.72 -36.44 -12.45
CA LYS A 107 -9.78 -35.36 -12.13
C LYS A 107 -10.43 -33.98 -12.28
N ILE A 108 -11.22 -33.78 -13.34
CA ILE A 108 -11.94 -32.54 -13.59
C ILE A 108 -13.00 -32.32 -12.53
N GLU A 109 -13.87 -33.29 -12.28
CA GLU A 109 -14.95 -33.18 -11.29
C GLU A 109 -14.38 -32.90 -9.89
N LYS A 110 -13.33 -33.63 -9.49
CA LYS A 110 -12.63 -33.40 -8.23
C LYS A 110 -12.05 -32.00 -8.17
N SER A 111 -11.52 -31.48 -9.28
CA SER A 111 -11.01 -30.10 -9.35
C SER A 111 -12.13 -29.05 -9.27
N GLU A 112 -13.28 -29.28 -9.90
CA GLU A 112 -14.44 -28.40 -9.82
C GLU A 112 -15.03 -28.38 -8.42
N ASN A 113 -15.14 -29.54 -7.78
CA ASN A 113 -15.62 -29.65 -6.41
C ASN A 113 -14.69 -28.94 -5.43
N ARG A 114 -13.36 -29.04 -5.59
CA ARG A 114 -12.40 -28.23 -4.83
C ARG A 114 -12.61 -26.74 -5.05
N LYS A 115 -12.71 -26.28 -6.30
CA LYS A 115 -12.98 -24.87 -6.60
C LYS A 115 -14.28 -24.36 -5.98
N LYS A 116 -15.36 -25.17 -5.99
CA LYS A 116 -16.64 -24.84 -5.35
C LYS A 116 -16.49 -24.72 -3.83
N GLN A 117 -15.77 -25.64 -3.20
CA GLN A 117 -15.48 -25.59 -1.76
C GLN A 117 -14.66 -24.36 -1.39
N GLU A 118 -13.59 -24.09 -2.13
CA GLU A 118 -12.76 -22.88 -1.97
C GLU A 118 -13.60 -21.61 -2.13
N LEU A 119 -14.49 -21.57 -3.13
CA LEU A 119 -15.37 -20.43 -3.37
C LEU A 119 -16.33 -20.19 -2.19
N GLN A 120 -16.92 -21.25 -1.63
CA GLN A 120 -17.78 -21.16 -0.44
C GLN A 120 -17.02 -20.68 0.80
N GLU A 121 -15.77 -21.11 0.98
CA GLU A 121 -14.93 -20.65 2.07
C GLU A 121 -14.55 -19.18 1.91
N ILE A 122 -14.14 -18.77 0.70
CA ILE A 122 -13.86 -17.37 0.37
C ILE A 122 -15.09 -16.50 0.61
N GLU A 123 -16.28 -16.94 0.23
CA GLU A 123 -17.52 -16.19 0.43
C GLU A 123 -17.81 -15.99 1.93
N ARG A 124 -17.67 -17.06 2.73
CA ARG A 124 -17.75 -16.98 4.20
C ARG A 124 -16.72 -16.02 4.80
N ILE A 125 -15.46 -16.08 4.35
CA ILE A 125 -14.39 -15.19 4.82
C ILE A 125 -14.67 -13.74 4.41
N LYS A 126 -15.08 -13.50 3.16
CA LYS A 126 -15.41 -12.17 2.64
C LYS A 126 -16.55 -11.53 3.44
N GLU A 127 -17.53 -12.33 3.85
CA GLU A 127 -18.60 -11.85 4.72
C GLU A 127 -18.10 -11.46 6.12
N LYS A 128 -17.27 -12.30 6.76
CA LYS A 128 -16.62 -11.94 8.04
C LYS A 128 -15.78 -10.66 7.90
N ASN A 129 -15.00 -10.56 6.83
CA ASN A 129 -14.17 -9.37 6.53
C ASN A 129 -15.02 -8.12 6.26
N ARG A 130 -16.21 -8.24 5.65
CA ARG A 130 -17.15 -7.11 5.53
C ARG A 130 -17.55 -6.55 6.90
N LYS A 131 -17.83 -7.42 7.87
CA LYS A 131 -18.19 -7.00 9.25
C LYS A 131 -17.02 -6.33 9.94
N LEU A 132 -15.82 -6.92 9.85
CA LEU A 132 -14.59 -6.33 10.37
C LEU A 132 -14.30 -4.97 9.75
N ASN A 133 -14.43 -4.84 8.43
CA ASN A 133 -14.20 -3.58 7.73
C ASN A 133 -15.18 -2.48 8.14
N LYS A 134 -16.44 -2.83 8.48
CA LYS A 134 -17.37 -1.86 9.06
C LYS A 134 -16.88 -1.36 10.41
N ILE A 135 -16.40 -2.25 11.27
CA ILE A 135 -15.85 -1.87 12.59
C ILE A 135 -14.59 -1.02 12.42
N LEU A 136 -13.67 -1.43 11.54
CA LEU A 136 -12.44 -0.69 11.26
C LEU A 136 -12.72 0.72 10.76
N LYS A 137 -13.69 0.89 9.83
CA LYS A 137 -14.09 2.23 9.36
C LYS A 137 -14.68 3.09 10.49
N ARG A 138 -15.41 2.51 11.44
CA ARG A 138 -15.94 3.23 12.62
C ARG A 138 -14.80 3.67 13.54
N ILE A 139 -13.82 2.80 13.79
CA ILE A 139 -12.63 3.13 14.58
C ILE A 139 -11.82 4.23 13.88
N LEU A 140 -11.56 4.09 12.58
CA LEU A 140 -10.81 5.08 11.79
C LEU A 140 -11.48 6.46 11.83
N PHE A 141 -12.81 6.51 11.70
CA PHE A 141 -13.58 7.74 11.82
C PHE A 141 -13.43 8.38 13.21
N TRP A 142 -13.45 7.57 14.27
CA TRP A 142 -13.21 8.03 15.64
C TRP A 142 -11.80 8.60 15.83
N VAL A 143 -10.78 7.89 15.32
CA VAL A 143 -9.37 8.34 15.40
C VAL A 143 -9.17 9.65 14.64
N LEU A 144 -9.72 9.77 13.43
CA LEU A 144 -9.69 11.01 12.65
C LEU A 144 -10.37 12.16 13.41
N GLY A 145 -11.52 11.91 14.04
CA GLY A 145 -12.21 12.90 14.87
C GLY A 145 -11.34 13.38 16.04
N ILE A 146 -10.68 12.47 16.76
CA ILE A 146 -9.77 12.82 17.86
C ILE A 146 -8.60 13.67 17.36
N ILE A 147 -8.00 13.32 16.21
CA ILE A 147 -6.91 14.08 15.60
C ILE A 147 -7.37 15.50 15.25
N LEU A 148 -8.55 15.65 14.65
CA LEU A 148 -9.11 16.96 14.29
C LEU A 148 -9.35 17.84 15.52
N VAL A 149 -9.92 17.29 16.59
CA VAL A 149 -10.12 18.01 17.87
C VAL A 149 -8.77 18.46 18.45
N ARG A 150 -7.77 17.59 18.40
CA ARG A 150 -6.42 17.89 18.89
C ARG A 150 -5.74 18.99 18.07
N MET A 151 -5.90 18.96 16.74
CA MET A 151 -5.40 20.00 15.84
C MET A 151 -6.09 21.35 16.09
N ALA A 152 -7.41 21.35 16.28
CA ALA A 152 -8.16 22.57 16.61
C ALA A 152 -7.72 23.16 17.96
N PHE A 153 -7.47 22.31 18.97
CA PHE A 153 -6.96 22.74 20.26
C PHE A 153 -5.56 23.34 20.17
N VAL A 154 -4.66 22.73 19.38
CA VAL A 154 -3.32 23.29 19.12
C VAL A 154 -3.42 24.63 18.39
N PHE A 155 -4.31 24.74 17.40
CA PHE A 155 -4.55 26.00 16.69
C PHE A 155 -5.09 27.09 17.64
N LEU A 156 -6.03 26.74 18.52
CA LEU A 156 -6.55 27.63 19.55
C LEU A 156 -5.47 28.06 20.54
N LEU A 157 -4.60 27.16 20.98
CA LEU A 157 -3.46 27.51 21.84
C LEU A 157 -2.48 28.45 21.14
N ILE A 158 -2.18 28.22 19.87
CA ILE A 158 -1.33 29.13 19.09
C ILE A 158 -1.97 30.52 18.98
N PHE A 159 -3.28 30.58 18.74
CA PHE A 159 -4.03 31.84 18.68
C PHE A 159 -4.00 32.58 20.03
N LEU A 160 -4.29 31.88 21.14
CA LEU A 160 -4.28 32.45 22.49
C LEU A 160 -2.88 32.90 22.94
N LEU A 161 -1.83 32.16 22.57
CA LEU A 161 -0.44 32.54 22.88
C LEU A 161 0.09 33.64 21.95
N GLY A 162 -0.52 33.83 20.77
CA GLY A 162 -0.19 34.89 19.82
C GLY A 162 -0.54 36.29 20.35
N ASP A 163 -1.65 36.41 21.08
CA ASP A 163 -2.18 37.69 21.59
C ASP A 163 -1.29 38.34 22.67
N SER A 164 -0.51 37.53 23.40
CA SER A 164 0.34 38.04 24.49
C SER A 164 1.54 38.87 24.02
N LYS A 165 1.98 38.73 22.76
CA LYS A 165 3.15 39.46 22.23
C LYS A 165 2.86 40.93 21.92
N ASP A 166 1.62 41.29 21.62
CA ASP A 166 1.26 42.67 21.25
C ASP A 166 1.16 43.58 22.47
N HIS A 167 0.74 43.04 23.62
CA HIS A 167 0.65 43.79 24.87
C HIS A 167 2.00 44.21 25.45
N LYS A 168 3.05 43.37 25.34
CA LYS A 168 4.40 43.73 25.82
C LYS A 168 5.09 44.79 24.95
N LYS A 169 4.72 44.86 23.66
CA LYS A 169 5.31 45.85 22.74
C LYS A 169 4.75 47.25 22.97
N SER A 170 3.45 47.39 23.29
CA SER A 170 2.85 48.69 23.61
C SER A 170 3.37 49.24 24.95
N GLU A 171 3.52 48.38 25.96
CA GLU A 171 4.01 48.75 27.29
C GLU A 171 5.49 49.20 27.27
N SER A 172 6.32 48.51 26.48
CA SER A 172 7.73 48.90 26.23
C SER A 172 7.86 50.25 25.52
N VAL A 173 7.03 50.51 24.50
CA VAL A 173 7.00 51.79 23.77
C VAL A 173 6.51 52.93 24.69
N MET A 174 5.50 52.68 25.52
CA MET A 174 5.01 53.67 26.50
C MET A 174 6.07 54.04 27.54
N ASN A 175 6.80 53.06 28.09
CA ASN A 175 7.85 53.34 29.07
C ASN A 175 9.06 54.07 28.47
N SER A 176 9.37 53.86 27.19
CA SER A 176 10.45 54.59 26.49
C SER A 176 10.11 56.08 26.24
N SER A 177 8.84 56.40 25.99
CA SER A 177 8.38 57.78 25.79
C SER A 177 8.32 58.58 27.10
N ILE A 178 7.99 57.93 28.22
CA ILE A 178 7.96 58.56 29.55
C ILE A 178 9.37 58.83 30.08
N GLY A 179 10.35 57.96 29.79
CA GLY A 179 11.75 58.17 30.16
C GLY A 179 12.42 59.36 29.45
N THR A 180 11.93 59.75 28.28
CA THR A 180 12.54 60.84 27.48
C THR A 180 12.00 62.22 27.88
N THR A 181 10.77 62.33 28.38
CA THR A 181 10.20 63.62 28.85
C THR A 181 10.62 63.98 30.28
N GLY A 182 11.03 63.01 31.09
CA GLY A 182 11.54 63.25 32.45
C GLY A 182 12.91 63.93 32.54
N ASN A 183 13.70 63.94 31.45
CA ASN A 183 15.07 64.49 31.42
C ASN A 183 15.16 65.88 30.77
N LEU A 184 14.05 66.52 30.40
CA LEU A 184 14.03 67.84 29.76
C LEU A 184 13.70 69.00 30.73
N PHE A 185 13.54 68.73 32.03
CA PHE A 185 13.21 69.73 33.06
C PHE A 185 14.28 69.86 34.16
N GLY A 186 15.55 69.65 33.85
CA GLY A 186 16.59 69.59 34.88
C GLY A 186 17.99 70.01 34.44
N GLU A 187 18.14 71.13 33.72
CA GLU A 187 19.43 71.85 33.67
C GLU A 187 19.24 73.24 33.08
N ASN A 188 19.24 74.29 33.91
CA ASN A 188 19.93 75.55 33.63
C ASN A 188 19.78 76.59 34.76
N GLY A 189 20.90 76.86 35.43
CA GLY A 189 21.38 78.22 35.66
C GLY A 189 20.93 78.95 36.92
N GLY A 190 21.86 79.14 37.86
CA GLY A 190 21.69 80.11 38.94
C GLY A 190 22.75 80.10 40.03
N ASN A 191 24.03 80.24 39.64
CA ASN A 191 25.11 80.52 40.59
C ASN A 191 24.99 81.98 41.06
N VAL A 192 24.59 82.20 42.31
CA VAL A 192 24.70 83.49 43.01
C VAL A 192 25.40 83.27 44.35
N ALA A 193 26.73 83.29 44.31
CA ALA A 193 27.57 83.49 45.49
C ALA A 193 28.05 84.95 45.46
N GLY A 194 27.62 85.75 46.43
CA GLY A 194 28.03 87.13 46.60
C GLY A 194 27.81 87.60 48.03
N LEU A 195 28.95 87.85 48.70
CA LEU A 195 29.19 88.57 49.95
C LEU A 195 28.89 87.87 51.29
#